data_AF-A0A1B6LIY2-F1
#
_entry.id   AF-A0A1B6LIY2-F1
#
_cell.length_a   1.000
_cell.length_b   1.000
_cell.length_c   1.000
_cell.angle_alpha   90.00
_cell.angle_beta   90.00
_cell.angle_gamma   90.00
#
_symmetry.space_group_name_H-M   'P 1'
#
loop_
_entity.id
_entity.type
_entity.pdbx_description
1 polymer ?
#
loop_
_entity_poly.entity_id
_entity_poly.type
_entity_poly.pdbx_seq_one_letter_code
_entity_poly.pdbx_strand_id
1 'polypeptide(L)'
;GQVGTNRESYPLRPELIESTMYLYRATKDPFLLDVGTDILRSIQHSARTRCGYATIKDCRDHSLENRMESFFLAETTKYLYLLFDPDNFIHNNGQHGTVHTLPSGRECILDAGGYIFNTEAHPLDPGALLCCSENFDEPKRYNRQAARGEKFTSFSKQDQNIRELIEEP
;
A
#
# COMPACT_ATOMS: atom_id res chain seq x y z
N GLY A 1 -7.83 -16.82 -31.67
CA GLY A 1 -8.41 -15.52 -31.29
C GLY A 1 -7.54 -14.43 -31.86
N GLN A 2 -8.12 -13.46 -32.57
CA GLN A 2 -7.37 -12.31 -33.06
C GLN A 2 -7.04 -11.40 -31.87
N VAL A 3 -5.75 -11.25 -31.57
CA VAL A 3 -5.24 -10.30 -30.57
C VAL A 3 -5.42 -8.91 -31.17
N GLY A 4 -6.16 -8.04 -30.49
CA GLY A 4 -6.35 -6.66 -30.93
C GLY A 4 -5.01 -5.93 -31.02
N THR A 5 -4.64 -5.49 -32.22
CA THR A 5 -3.39 -4.78 -32.56
C THR A 5 -3.39 -3.33 -32.08
N ASN A 6 -3.71 -3.08 -30.80
CA ASN A 6 -3.89 -1.72 -30.28
C ASN A 6 -3.55 -1.55 -28.79
N ARG A 7 -2.68 -2.39 -28.24
CA ARG A 7 -2.18 -2.30 -26.85
C ARG A 7 -0.66 -2.42 -26.77
N GLU A 8 0.02 -1.73 -27.67
CA GLU A 8 1.48 -1.71 -27.76
C GLU A 8 2.09 -0.60 -26.87
N SER A 9 1.25 0.35 -26.42
CA SER A 9 1.66 1.44 -25.53
C SER A 9 1.64 1.03 -24.06
N TYR A 10 2.65 1.49 -23.32
CA TYR A 10 2.77 1.37 -21.88
C TYR A 10 2.96 2.74 -21.22
N PRO A 11 1.93 3.30 -20.56
CA PRO A 11 1.99 4.62 -19.94
C PRO A 11 2.56 4.61 -18.52
N LEU A 12 3.50 3.70 -18.21
CA LEU A 12 4.18 3.61 -16.92
C LEU A 12 3.28 3.24 -15.72
N ARG A 13 2.27 2.41 -15.98
CA ARG A 13 1.24 2.08 -14.99
C ARG A 13 1.76 1.24 -13.81
N PRO A 14 1.14 1.34 -12.63
CA PRO A 14 1.69 0.76 -11.41
C PRO A 14 1.23 -0.67 -11.11
N GLU A 15 0.21 -1.21 -11.79
CA GLU A 15 -0.57 -2.35 -11.28
C GLU A 15 0.30 -3.62 -11.10
N LEU A 16 1.30 -3.80 -11.96
CA LEU A 16 2.24 -4.92 -11.87
C LEU A 16 3.16 -4.81 -10.64
N ILE A 17 3.75 -3.65 -10.38
CA ILE A 17 4.65 -3.48 -9.23
C ILE A 17 3.88 -3.42 -7.92
N GLU A 18 2.68 -2.85 -7.91
CA GLU A 18 1.78 -2.87 -6.76
C GLU A 18 1.53 -4.31 -6.30
N SER A 19 1.07 -5.16 -7.22
CA SER A 19 0.77 -6.57 -6.93
C SER A 19 2.01 -7.33 -6.49
N THR A 20 3.16 -7.06 -7.14
CA THR A 20 4.45 -7.67 -6.78
C THR A 20 4.87 -7.32 -5.36
N MET A 21 4.74 -6.05 -4.96
CA MET A 21 5.04 -5.58 -3.61
C MET A 21 4.17 -6.28 -2.56
N TYR A 22 2.86 -6.35 -2.76
CA TYR A 22 1.96 -7.05 -1.83
C TYR A 22 2.23 -8.55 -1.78
N LEU A 23 2.49 -9.19 -2.92
CA LEU A 23 2.81 -10.62 -2.96
C LEU A 23 4.13 -10.90 -2.22
N TYR A 24 5.14 -10.05 -2.38
CA TYR A 24 6.40 -10.16 -1.65
C TYR A 24 6.18 -9.98 -0.15
N ARG A 25 5.35 -9.02 0.25
CA ARG A 25 5.00 -8.84 1.68
C ARG A 25 4.30 -10.04 2.27
N ALA A 26 3.43 -10.72 1.52
CA ALA A 26 2.69 -11.88 2.00
C ALA A 26 3.54 -13.16 2.03
N THR A 27 4.39 -13.38 1.03
CA THR A 27 5.11 -14.65 0.84
C THR A 27 6.57 -14.61 1.28
N LYS A 28 7.19 -13.41 1.27
CA LYS A 28 8.62 -13.20 1.44
C LYS A 28 9.49 -13.99 0.45
N ASP A 29 8.93 -14.34 -0.71
CA ASP A 29 9.66 -15.03 -1.77
C ASP A 29 10.66 -14.07 -2.44
N PRO A 30 11.98 -14.33 -2.36
CA PRO A 30 13.00 -13.47 -2.96
C PRO A 30 12.87 -13.34 -4.49
N PHE A 31 12.23 -14.30 -5.18
CA PHE A 31 11.99 -14.19 -6.62
C PHE A 31 11.22 -12.91 -6.99
N LEU A 32 10.36 -12.41 -6.10
CA LEU A 32 9.58 -11.21 -6.35
C LEU A 32 10.44 -9.92 -6.30
N LEU A 33 11.58 -9.96 -5.61
CA LEU A 33 12.58 -8.89 -5.67
C LEU A 33 13.30 -8.87 -7.02
N ASP A 34 13.56 -10.05 -7.60
CA ASP A 34 14.13 -10.15 -8.95
C ASP A 34 13.14 -9.59 -9.98
N VAL A 35 11.86 -9.95 -9.88
CA VAL A 35 10.79 -9.37 -10.71
C VAL A 35 10.75 -7.84 -10.59
N GLY A 36 10.78 -7.30 -9.36
CA GLY A 36 10.85 -5.86 -9.14
C GLY A 36 12.09 -5.20 -9.77
N THR A 37 13.23 -5.90 -9.72
CA THR A 37 14.48 -5.44 -10.31
C THR A 37 14.37 -5.37 -11.83
N ASP A 38 13.75 -6.38 -12.46
CA ASP A 38 13.56 -6.42 -13.90
C ASP A 38 12.54 -5.36 -14.38
N ILE A 39 11.49 -5.09 -13.60
CA ILE A 39 10.58 -3.97 -13.83
C ILE A 39 11.35 -2.64 -13.82
N LEU A 40 12.16 -2.40 -12.78
CA LEU A 40 12.95 -1.17 -12.66
C LEU A 40 13.92 -1.01 -13.84
N ARG A 41 14.66 -2.07 -14.19
CA ARG A 41 15.59 -2.06 -15.34
C ARG A 41 14.86 -1.75 -16.65
N SER A 42 13.69 -2.37 -16.86
CA SER A 42 12.89 -2.17 -18.07
C SER A 42 12.40 -0.73 -18.20
N ILE A 43 11.93 -0.12 -17.10
CA ILE A 43 11.54 1.29 -17.06
C ILE A 43 12.74 2.19 -17.32
N GLN A 44 13.88 1.94 -16.67
CA GLN A 44 15.11 2.74 -16.86
C GLN A 44 15.63 2.67 -18.29
N HIS A 45 15.56 1.50 -18.91
CA HIS A 45 16.01 1.30 -20.29
C HIS A 45 15.07 1.97 -21.29
N SER A 46 13.76 1.75 -21.15
CA SER A 46 12.79 2.05 -22.19
C SER A 46 12.15 3.42 -22.05
N ALA A 47 11.96 3.93 -20.83
CA ALA A 47 11.15 5.12 -20.55
C ALA A 47 11.95 6.35 -20.11
N ARG A 48 13.25 6.20 -19.82
CA ARG A 48 14.09 7.29 -19.31
C ARG A 48 14.37 8.32 -20.40
N THR A 49 14.23 9.59 -20.04
CA THR A 49 14.60 10.73 -20.89
C THR A 49 15.63 11.61 -20.19
N ARG A 50 16.05 12.72 -20.82
CA ARG A 50 17.02 13.66 -20.24
C ARG A 50 16.52 14.32 -18.95
N CYS A 51 15.21 14.55 -18.82
CA CYS A 51 14.63 15.31 -17.71
C CYS A 51 13.62 14.52 -16.87
N GLY A 52 13.44 13.22 -17.11
CA GLY A 52 12.48 12.41 -16.37
C GLY A 52 12.18 11.10 -17.07
N TYR A 53 10.89 10.74 -17.12
CA TYR A 53 10.40 9.55 -17.80
C TYR A 53 9.28 9.91 -18.77
N ALA A 54 9.01 9.03 -19.72
CA ALA A 54 8.03 9.22 -20.77
C ALA A 54 7.22 7.94 -21.00
N THR A 55 5.97 8.12 -21.41
CA THR A 55 5.10 7.03 -21.86
C THR A 55 5.74 6.32 -23.05
N ILE A 56 5.76 4.98 -23.01
CA ILE A 56 6.19 4.17 -24.12
C ILE A 56 5.02 4.05 -25.10
N LYS A 57 5.23 4.51 -26.33
CA LYS A 57 4.23 4.47 -27.40
C LYS A 57 4.07 3.06 -27.96
N ASP A 58 5.19 2.39 -28.22
CA ASP A 58 5.24 1.01 -28.70
C ASP A 58 6.39 0.27 -28.00
N CYS A 59 6.04 -0.75 -27.23
CA CYS A 59 6.99 -1.57 -26.49
C CYS A 59 7.93 -2.41 -27.37
N ARG A 60 7.65 -2.55 -28.68
CA ARG A 60 8.51 -3.32 -29.61
C ARG A 60 9.72 -2.53 -30.06
N ASP A 61 9.55 -1.23 -30.27
CA ASP A 61 10.60 -0.34 -30.77
C ASP A 61 11.07 0.69 -29.73
N HIS A 62 10.44 0.70 -28.55
CA HIS A 62 10.72 1.62 -27.45
C HIS A 62 10.56 3.11 -27.83
N SER A 63 9.69 3.39 -28.81
CA SER A 63 9.34 4.77 -29.14
C SER A 63 8.60 5.45 -27.99
N LEU A 64 8.87 6.74 -27.78
CA LEU A 64 8.37 7.51 -26.65
C LEU A 64 7.35 8.56 -27.06
N GLU A 65 6.32 8.74 -26.24
CA GLU A 65 5.43 9.89 -26.28
C GLU A 65 5.94 10.98 -25.32
N ASN A 66 5.83 12.26 -25.71
CA ASN A 66 6.21 13.38 -24.84
C ASN A 66 5.16 13.65 -23.74
N ARG A 67 4.88 12.64 -22.93
CA ARG A 67 3.92 12.67 -21.82
C ARG A 67 4.41 11.78 -20.67
N MET A 68 4.38 12.33 -19.47
CA MET A 68 4.60 11.61 -18.23
C MET A 68 3.36 11.76 -17.35
N GLU A 69 2.76 10.65 -16.98
CA GLU A 69 1.59 10.66 -16.11
C GLU A 69 2.00 10.88 -14.65
N SER A 70 1.15 11.58 -13.89
CA SER A 70 1.41 11.87 -12.47
C SER A 70 1.50 10.59 -11.63
N PHE A 71 0.69 9.58 -11.95
CA PHE A 71 0.68 8.29 -11.26
C PHE A 71 2.03 7.57 -11.33
N PHE A 72 2.88 7.86 -12.30
CA PHE A 72 4.21 7.24 -12.34
C PHE A 72 5.02 7.57 -11.07
N LEU A 73 4.96 8.83 -10.65
CA LEU A 73 5.65 9.29 -9.43
C LEU A 73 4.88 8.95 -8.16
N ALA A 74 3.54 9.03 -8.19
CA ALA A 74 2.73 8.74 -7.03
C ALA A 74 2.68 7.24 -6.71
N GLU A 75 2.66 6.38 -7.72
CA GLU A 75 2.33 4.96 -7.57
C GLU A 75 3.52 4.08 -7.96
N THR A 76 3.93 4.10 -9.23
CA THR A 76 4.95 3.17 -9.77
C THR A 76 6.26 3.29 -9.02
N THR A 77 6.79 4.50 -8.84
CA THR A 77 8.03 4.71 -8.08
C THR A 77 7.86 4.44 -6.59
N LYS A 78 6.67 4.66 -6.03
CA LYS A 78 6.39 4.41 -4.61
C LYS A 78 6.39 2.91 -4.30
N TYR A 79 5.70 2.10 -5.10
CA TYR A 79 5.68 0.64 -4.92
C TYR A 79 7.03 0.00 -5.22
N LEU A 80 7.78 0.52 -6.21
CA LEU A 80 9.17 0.11 -6.43
C LEU A 80 10.03 0.40 -5.19
N TYR A 81 9.92 1.59 -4.61
CA TYR A 81 10.67 1.97 -3.41
C TYR A 81 10.31 1.07 -2.23
N LEU A 82 9.02 0.90 -1.94
CA LEU A 82 8.53 0.09 -0.83
C LEU A 82 8.91 -1.39 -0.95
N LEU A 83 8.97 -1.94 -2.17
CA LEU A 83 9.42 -3.32 -2.38
C LEU A 83 10.85 -3.56 -1.85
N PHE A 84 11.73 -2.57 -1.99
CA PHE A 84 13.14 -2.66 -1.60
C PHE A 84 13.44 -2.03 -0.23
N ASP A 85 12.45 -1.47 0.45
CA ASP A 85 12.56 -0.90 1.80
C ASP A 85 11.64 -1.65 2.78
N PRO A 86 11.97 -2.90 3.15
CA PRO A 86 11.10 -3.74 3.97
C PRO A 86 10.87 -3.20 5.39
N ASP A 87 11.77 -2.35 5.88
CA ASP A 87 11.73 -1.75 7.21
C ASP A 87 11.01 -0.39 7.22
N ASN A 88 10.43 0.03 6.09
CA ASN A 88 9.66 1.26 6.00
C ASN A 88 8.50 1.27 7.01
N PHE A 89 8.25 2.42 7.65
CA PHE A 89 7.16 2.59 8.61
C PHE A 89 5.78 2.24 8.03
N ILE A 90 5.58 2.40 6.72
CA ILE A 90 4.35 2.01 6.00
C ILE A 90 4.07 0.51 6.15
N HIS A 91 5.10 -0.30 6.35
CA HIS A 91 4.98 -1.73 6.52
C HIS A 91 4.67 -2.16 7.96
N ASN A 92 4.55 -1.21 8.89
CA ASN A 92 4.14 -1.45 10.26
C ASN A 92 2.80 -2.22 10.31
N ASN A 93 2.80 -3.30 11.08
CA ASN A 93 1.74 -4.29 11.19
C ASN A 93 0.92 -4.14 12.47
N GLY A 94 0.95 -2.98 13.15
CA GLY A 94 0.28 -2.80 14.44
C GLY A 94 1.20 -2.87 15.65
N GLN A 95 2.51 -3.14 15.47
CA GLN A 95 3.42 -3.39 16.58
C GLN A 95 3.97 -2.12 17.25
N HIS A 96 4.07 -1.03 16.49
CA HIS A 96 4.60 0.25 16.97
C HIS A 96 3.60 1.35 16.69
N GLY A 97 3.57 2.40 17.51
CA GLY A 97 2.73 3.57 17.29
C GLY A 97 3.14 4.72 18.19
N THR A 98 2.84 5.95 17.79
CA THR A 98 3.21 7.16 18.50
C THR A 98 1.99 7.72 19.23
N VAL A 99 2.15 8.02 20.53
CA VAL A 99 1.09 8.65 21.32
C VAL A 99 1.19 10.17 21.17
N HIS A 100 0.12 10.79 20.70
CA HIS A 100 -0.02 12.23 20.56
C HIS A 100 -1.09 12.76 21.50
N THR A 101 -0.77 13.81 22.26
CA THR A 101 -1.73 14.47 23.15
C THR A 101 -2.28 15.73 22.49
N LEU A 102 -3.60 15.79 22.32
CA LEU A 102 -4.29 16.96 21.79
C LEU A 102 -4.39 18.09 22.84
N PRO A 103 -4.64 19.35 22.43
CA PRO A 103 -4.89 20.46 23.37
C PRO A 103 -6.05 20.21 24.33
N SER A 104 -7.00 19.34 23.97
CA SER A 104 -8.12 18.89 24.83
C SER A 104 -7.70 17.90 25.93
N GLY A 105 -6.46 17.42 25.94
CA GLY A 105 -5.97 16.38 26.84
C GLY A 105 -6.25 14.95 26.38
N ARG A 106 -6.88 14.75 25.21
CA ARG A 106 -7.13 13.44 24.61
C ARG A 106 -5.83 12.85 24.04
N GLU A 107 -5.54 11.58 24.35
CA GLU A 107 -4.44 10.82 23.75
C GLU A 107 -4.92 10.12 22.46
N CYS A 108 -4.16 10.25 21.39
CA CYS A 108 -4.34 9.54 20.12
C CYS A 108 -3.13 8.68 19.83
N ILE A 109 -3.34 7.52 19.21
CA ILE A 109 -2.25 6.66 18.72
C ILE A 109 -2.21 6.81 17.21
N LEU A 110 -1.13 7.41 16.71
CA LEU A 110 -0.86 7.59 15.28
C LEU A 110 0.28 6.67 14.87
N ASP A 111 0.45 6.47 13.56
CA ASP A 111 1.51 5.64 12.99
C ASP A 111 1.53 4.21 13.53
N ALA A 112 0.37 3.72 13.98
CA ALA A 112 0.19 2.38 14.51
C ALA A 112 0.44 1.29 13.45
N GLY A 113 0.53 1.68 12.17
CA GLY A 113 0.54 0.76 11.04
C GLY A 113 -0.87 0.45 10.54
N GLY A 114 -0.97 -0.50 9.61
CA GLY A 114 -2.24 -0.78 8.93
C GLY A 114 -2.69 0.32 7.97
N TYR A 115 -1.73 1.06 7.39
CA TYR A 115 -2.01 2.09 6.38
C TYR A 115 -2.82 1.51 5.22
N ILE A 116 -3.89 2.22 4.86
CA ILE A 116 -4.75 1.87 3.73
C ILE A 116 -4.37 2.77 2.56
N PHE A 117 -3.97 2.16 1.45
CA PHE A 117 -3.69 2.88 0.23
C PHE A 117 -4.99 3.13 -0.54
N ASN A 118 -5.20 4.36 -0.99
CA ASN A 118 -6.22 4.62 -2.01
C ASN A 118 -5.73 4.14 -3.40
N THR A 119 -6.57 4.31 -4.42
CA THR A 119 -6.27 3.91 -5.81
C THR A 119 -5.16 4.71 -6.50
N GLU A 120 -4.59 5.71 -5.85
CA GLU A 120 -3.47 6.53 -6.34
C GLU A 120 -2.24 6.38 -5.42
N ALA A 121 -2.19 5.26 -4.70
CA ALA A 121 -1.15 4.90 -3.74
C ALA A 121 -0.91 5.94 -2.62
N HIS A 122 -1.89 6.77 -2.27
CA HIS A 122 -1.79 7.66 -1.10
C HIS A 122 -2.13 6.89 0.19
N PRO A 123 -1.20 6.81 1.16
CA PRO A 123 -1.44 6.09 2.40
C PRO A 123 -2.37 6.90 3.31
N LEU A 124 -3.34 6.23 3.90
CA LEU A 124 -4.26 6.75 4.90
C LEU A 124 -3.98 6.04 6.23
N ASP A 125 -3.77 6.81 7.30
CA ASP A 125 -3.67 6.30 8.67
C ASP A 125 -5.08 6.26 9.30
N PRO A 126 -5.66 5.07 9.56
CA PRO A 126 -6.96 4.96 10.23
C PRO A 126 -6.95 5.54 11.65
N GLY A 127 -5.82 5.51 12.35
CA GLY A 127 -5.65 6.11 13.68
C GLY A 127 -5.78 7.62 13.66
N ALA A 128 -5.25 8.27 12.60
CA ALA A 128 -5.42 9.71 12.39
C ALA A 128 -6.88 10.08 12.10
N LEU A 129 -7.59 9.28 11.29
CA LEU A 129 -9.01 9.48 11.01
C LEU A 129 -9.86 9.37 12.29
N LEU A 130 -9.59 8.36 13.11
CA LEU A 130 -10.24 8.18 14.41
C LEU A 130 -9.96 9.38 15.34
N CYS A 131 -8.70 9.80 15.42
CA CYS A 131 -8.27 10.91 16.26
C CYS A 131 -8.93 12.25 15.86
N CYS A 132 -9.21 12.47 14.59
CA CYS A 132 -9.80 13.71 14.08
C CYS A 132 -11.33 13.66 13.95
N SER A 133 -11.97 12.53 14.27
CA SER A 133 -13.42 12.42 14.19
C SER A 133 -14.12 13.12 15.37
N GLU A 134 -15.21 13.85 15.07
CA GLU A 134 -15.95 14.66 16.04
C GLU A 134 -16.74 13.83 17.08
N ASN A 135 -16.94 12.52 16.83
CA ASN A 135 -17.89 11.69 17.59
C ASN A 135 -17.31 10.93 18.80
N PHE A 136 -16.09 11.23 19.25
CA PHE A 136 -15.46 10.57 20.41
C PHE A 136 -15.30 11.51 21.60
N ASP A 137 -16.42 12.07 22.06
CA ASP A 137 -16.53 12.85 23.30
C ASP A 137 -16.68 11.99 24.57
N GLU A 138 -16.51 10.66 24.49
CA GLU A 138 -16.38 9.84 25.70
C GLU A 138 -14.93 9.38 25.95
N PRO A 139 -14.35 9.68 27.13
CA PRO A 139 -13.06 9.15 27.53
C PRO A 139 -13.23 7.67 27.91
N LYS A 140 -13.28 6.77 26.93
CA LYS A 140 -13.04 5.35 27.21
C LYS A 140 -11.57 5.22 27.58
N ARG A 141 -11.31 5.16 28.89
CA ARG A 141 -10.00 4.82 29.48
C ARG A 141 -9.46 3.57 28.76
N TYR A 142 -8.57 3.77 27.80
CA TYR A 142 -7.79 2.70 27.22
C TYR A 142 -6.88 2.18 28.34
N ASN A 143 -7.21 1.00 28.86
CA ASN A 143 -6.57 0.48 30.05
C ASN A 143 -5.12 0.10 29.69
N ARG A 144 -4.18 0.94 30.09
CA ARG A 144 -2.73 0.85 29.81
C ARG A 144 -2.10 -0.49 30.21
N GLN A 145 -2.79 -1.31 31.02
CA GLN A 145 -2.37 -2.65 31.43
C GLN A 145 -2.56 -3.72 30.34
N ALA A 146 -3.44 -3.54 29.36
CA ALA A 146 -3.68 -4.54 28.30
C ALA A 146 -2.58 -4.54 27.21
N ALA A 147 -1.79 -3.47 27.10
CA ALA A 147 -0.72 -3.36 26.10
C ALA A 147 0.61 -4.01 26.55
N ARG A 148 0.66 -4.59 27.75
CA ARG A 148 1.86 -5.25 28.28
C ARG A 148 1.58 -6.74 28.52
N GLY A 149 1.45 -7.49 27.43
CA GLY A 149 1.68 -8.94 27.47
C GLY A 149 0.53 -9.87 27.13
N GLU A 150 -0.59 -9.41 26.58
CA GLU A 150 -1.62 -10.34 26.08
C GLU A 150 -1.42 -10.62 24.60
N LYS A 151 -1.06 -11.87 24.29
CA LYS A 151 -1.20 -12.44 22.95
C LYS A 151 -2.62 -12.16 22.47
N PHE A 152 -2.75 -11.72 21.22
CA PHE A 152 -4.03 -11.51 20.53
C PHE A 152 -4.73 -12.86 20.35
N THR A 153 -5.31 -13.38 21.42
CA THR A 153 -6.13 -14.60 21.44
C THR A 153 -7.40 -14.28 22.21
N SER A 154 -8.37 -13.71 21.52
CA SER A 154 -9.77 -14.11 21.58
C SER A 154 -10.60 -13.15 20.75
N PHE A 155 -10.99 -13.60 19.56
CA PHE A 155 -12.18 -13.05 18.92
C PHE A 155 -13.34 -13.29 19.88
N SER A 156 -13.96 -12.20 20.34
CA SER A 156 -15.13 -12.27 21.20
C SER A 156 -16.27 -12.97 20.45
N LYS A 157 -17.09 -13.72 21.18
CA LYS A 157 -18.20 -14.54 20.67
C LYS A 157 -19.31 -13.78 19.92
N GLN A 158 -19.14 -12.48 19.67
CA GLN A 158 -20.09 -11.65 18.91
C GLN A 158 -19.83 -11.63 17.40
N ASP A 159 -18.66 -12.10 16.92
CA ASP A 159 -18.36 -12.19 15.49
C ASP A 159 -18.69 -13.56 14.86
N GLN A 160 -19.33 -14.47 15.61
CA GLN A 160 -19.70 -15.81 15.14
C GLN A 160 -21.01 -15.85 14.31
N ASN A 161 -21.77 -14.75 14.21
CA ASN A 161 -23.03 -14.73 13.47
C ASN A 161 -22.92 -14.30 12.00
N ILE A 162 -21.72 -14.36 11.41
CA ILE A 162 -21.53 -14.19 9.95
C ILE A 162 -20.90 -15.46 9.37
N ARG A 163 -21.51 -16.62 9.64
CA ARG A 163 -21.16 -17.92 9.01
C ARG A 163 -22.39 -18.81 8.75
N GLU A 164 -23.54 -18.22 8.44
CA GLU A 164 -24.77 -18.96 8.05
C GLU A 164 -25.40 -18.45 6.74
N LEU A 165 -24.61 -17.88 5.82
CA LEU A 165 -25.12 -17.45 4.50
C LEU A 165 -24.34 -18.00 3.29
N ILE A 166 -23.47 -18.99 3.47
CA ILE A 166 -22.82 -19.70 2.35
C ILE A 166 -22.68 -21.19 2.71
N GLU A 167 -23.80 -21.91 2.61
CA GLU A 167 -24.00 -23.37 2.49
C GLU A 167 -25.51 -23.57 2.77
N GLU A 168 -26.38 -24.11 1.91
CA GLU A 168 -26.33 -25.26 0.99
C GLU A 168 -27.48 -25.13 -0.05
N PRO A 169 -27.79 -26.10 -0.94
CA PRO A 169 -26.99 -27.20 -1.52
C PRO A 169 -26.75 -27.05 -3.03
#